data_AF-A0A537I1X6-F1
#
_entry.id   AF-A0A537I1X6-F1
#
_cell.length_a   1.000
_cell.length_b   1.000
_cell.length_c   1.000
_cell.angle_alpha   90.00
_cell.angle_beta   90.00
_cell.angle_gamma   90.00
#
_symmetry.space_group_name_H-M   'P 1'
#
loop_
_entity.id
_entity.type
_entity.pdbx_description
1 polymer ?
#
loop_
_entity_poly.entity_id
_entity_poly.type
_entity_poly.pdbx_seq_one_letter_code
_entity_poly.pdbx_strand_id
1 'polypeptide(L)'
;MEVHHHAHTERKKWTHYFWEFFMLFLAVSAGFLVENQREHLVEHQRAKIYAANLYDELKKDTIQLNDLSRNLKYVSHKLDTFCLLVKGEYKPGLTNGMLYYYSSFVTNVEYFSSNNTTIEQLRSSGNLRIMGNKLAYKISEYDRQNRQLEKEYSLSKVEFSKMEDLHFKVFDMYISEKMLGGPIVKPRDSVLRLTNIPINNEPGLMNQYTGWLKFESGIYKYQADRHLGQLKKLAIELLTILKKEYHME
;
A
#
# COMPACT_ATOMS: atom_id res chain seq x y z
N MET A 1 21.55 27.03 -87.57
CA MET A 1 22.29 27.42 -86.35
C MET A 1 21.26 27.73 -85.29
N GLU A 2 20.93 26.74 -84.47
CA GLU A 2 20.08 26.95 -83.30
C GLU A 2 20.99 27.39 -82.16
N VAL A 3 20.83 28.64 -81.74
CA VAL A 3 21.61 29.24 -80.67
C VAL A 3 20.84 28.99 -79.38
N HIS A 4 21.28 28.02 -78.59
CA HIS A 4 20.75 27.82 -77.24
C HIS A 4 21.11 29.03 -76.37
N HIS A 5 20.13 29.88 -76.09
CA HIS A 5 20.23 30.84 -74.99
C HIS A 5 20.22 30.06 -73.67
N HIS A 6 21.42 29.77 -73.14
CA HIS A 6 21.55 29.50 -71.73
C HIS A 6 21.18 30.79 -70.99
N ALA A 7 19.96 30.83 -70.44
CA ALA A 7 19.55 31.89 -69.54
C ALA A 7 20.60 32.02 -68.44
N HIS A 8 21.34 33.12 -68.44
CA HIS A 8 22.26 33.46 -67.37
C HIS A 8 21.43 33.59 -66.09
N THR A 9 21.45 32.55 -65.25
CA THR A 9 21.01 32.69 -63.86
C THR A 9 21.91 33.75 -63.23
N GLU A 10 21.34 34.91 -62.89
CA GLU A 10 22.05 35.94 -62.14
C GLU A 10 22.71 35.30 -60.92
N ARG A 11 24.02 35.49 -60.77
CA ARG A 11 24.76 34.99 -59.61
C ARG A 11 24.18 35.65 -58.36
N LYS A 12 23.50 34.85 -57.53
CA LYS A 12 22.95 35.31 -56.25
C LYS A 12 24.06 35.96 -55.43
N LYS A 13 23.84 37.22 -55.02
CA LYS A 13 24.74 37.94 -54.11
C LYS A 13 24.79 37.17 -52.79
N TRP A 14 25.94 37.20 -52.11
CA TRP A 14 26.14 36.51 -50.82
C TRP A 14 25.04 36.84 -49.78
N THR A 15 24.50 38.06 -49.83
CA THR A 15 23.35 38.49 -49.01
C THR A 15 22.11 37.62 -49.20
N HIS A 16 21.86 37.10 -50.41
CA HIS A 16 20.74 36.20 -50.67
C HIS A 16 20.91 34.85 -49.97
N TYR A 17 22.12 34.28 -49.99
CA TYR A 17 22.43 33.05 -49.27
C TYR A 17 22.35 33.23 -47.76
N PHE A 18 22.75 34.40 -47.24
CA PHE A 18 22.58 34.74 -45.83
C PHE A 18 21.10 34.78 -45.41
N TRP A 19 20.24 35.43 -46.21
CA TRP A 19 18.80 35.49 -45.93
C TRP A 19 18.09 34.14 -46.11
N GLU A 20 18.49 33.33 -47.08
CA GLU A 20 18.02 31.94 -47.22
C GLU A 20 18.40 31.09 -46.00
N PHE A 21 19.67 31.16 -45.58
CA PHE A 21 20.12 30.50 -44.35
C PHE A 21 19.33 31.00 -43.14
N PHE A 22 19.18 32.32 -42.98
CA PHE A 22 18.49 32.90 -41.84
C PHE A 22 17.01 32.52 -41.80
N MET A 23 16.33 32.44 -42.95
CA MET A 23 14.96 31.95 -43.06
C MET A 23 14.85 30.49 -42.60
N LEU A 24 15.73 29.61 -43.12
CA LEU A 24 15.73 28.19 -42.75
C LEU A 24 16.10 27.98 -41.28
N PHE A 25 17.10 28.72 -40.79
CA PHE A 25 17.52 28.72 -39.40
C PHE A 25 16.38 29.16 -38.48
N LEU A 26 15.67 30.24 -38.82
CA LEU A 26 14.51 30.69 -38.06
C LEU A 26 13.36 29.69 -38.10
N ALA A 27 13.08 29.08 -39.26
CA ALA A 27 12.01 28.08 -39.36
C ALA A 27 12.28 26.87 -38.44
N VAL A 28 13.50 26.34 -38.46
CA VAL A 28 13.90 25.21 -37.61
C VAL A 28 13.96 25.61 -36.13
N SER A 29 14.55 26.78 -35.83
CA SER A 29 14.67 27.27 -34.45
C SER A 29 13.31 27.57 -33.83
N ALA A 30 12.40 28.21 -34.58
CA ALA A 30 11.04 28.49 -34.13
C ALA A 30 10.25 27.19 -33.90
N GLY A 31 10.38 26.21 -34.80
CA GLY A 31 9.78 24.88 -34.60
C GLY A 31 10.26 24.22 -33.30
N PHE A 32 11.56 24.24 -33.04
CA PHE A 32 12.16 23.71 -31.81
C PHE A 32 11.66 24.46 -30.56
N LEU A 33 11.62 25.80 -30.59
CA LEU A 33 11.16 26.61 -29.46
C LEU A 33 9.68 26.37 -29.16
N VAL A 34 8.82 26.29 -30.19
CA VAL A 34 7.39 26.01 -30.03
C VAL A 34 7.17 24.62 -29.46
N GLU A 35 7.91 23.62 -29.93
CA GLU A 35 7.81 22.25 -29.42
C GLU A 35 8.23 22.18 -27.95
N ASN A 36 9.39 22.76 -27.60
CA ASN A 36 9.86 22.80 -26.22
C ASN A 36 8.88 23.51 -25.28
N GLN A 37 8.28 24.62 -25.73
CA GLN A 37 7.26 25.34 -24.96
C GLN A 37 5.98 24.51 -24.79
N ARG A 38 5.53 23.83 -25.87
CA ARG A 38 4.35 22.97 -25.84
C ARG A 38 4.55 21.78 -24.90
N GLU A 39 5.72 21.15 -24.95
CA GLU A 39 6.08 20.03 -24.09
C GLU A 39 6.01 20.43 -22.61
N HIS A 40 6.65 21.54 -22.22
CA HIS A 40 6.58 22.06 -20.85
C HIS A 40 5.15 22.34 -20.37
N LEU A 41 4.29 22.87 -21.24
CA LEU A 41 2.88 23.10 -20.90
C LEU A 41 2.13 21.78 -20.65
N VAL A 42 2.31 20.79 -21.52
CA VAL A 42 1.67 19.47 -21.40
C VAL A 42 2.20 18.71 -20.18
N GLU A 43 3.51 18.75 -19.92
CA GLU A 43 4.12 18.16 -18.73
C GLU A 43 3.53 18.76 -17.45
N HIS A 44 3.37 20.08 -17.39
CA HIS A 44 2.79 20.74 -16.22
C HIS A 44 1.32 20.35 -16.00
N GLN A 45 0.54 20.21 -17.08
CA GLN A 45 -0.85 19.73 -16.99
C GLN A 45 -0.90 18.27 -16.50
N ARG A 46 -0.04 17.40 -17.03
CA ARG A 46 0.06 16.00 -16.58
C ARG A 46 0.46 15.90 -15.11
N ALA A 47 1.43 16.71 -14.68
CA ALA A 47 1.86 16.77 -13.28
C ALA A 47 0.70 17.08 -12.34
N LYS A 48 -0.19 18.02 -12.72
CA LYS A 48 -1.40 18.36 -11.94
C LYS A 48 -2.37 17.19 -11.83
N ILE A 49 -2.60 16.47 -12.93
CA ILE A 49 -3.50 15.30 -12.96
C ILE A 49 -2.94 14.19 -12.06
N TYR A 50 -1.66 13.87 -12.20
CA TYR A 50 -1.01 12.88 -11.34
C TYR A 50 -1.01 13.32 -9.87
N ALA A 51 -0.77 14.59 -9.57
CA ALA A 51 -0.82 15.11 -8.21
C ALA A 51 -2.22 14.95 -7.59
N ALA A 52 -3.28 15.23 -8.33
CA ALA A 52 -4.66 15.07 -7.87
C ALA A 52 -5.00 13.60 -7.57
N ASN A 53 -4.71 12.70 -8.53
CA ASN A 53 -4.99 11.28 -8.36
C ASN A 53 -4.20 10.69 -7.18
N LEU A 54 -2.91 11.02 -7.09
CA LEU A 54 -2.06 10.57 -5.99
C LEU A 54 -2.56 11.10 -4.64
N TYR A 55 -3.04 12.35 -4.59
CA TYR A 55 -3.59 12.93 -3.36
C TYR A 55 -4.82 12.15 -2.86
N ASP A 56 -5.73 11.80 -3.76
CA ASP A 56 -6.93 11.03 -3.41
C ASP A 56 -6.60 9.59 -3.00
N GLU A 57 -5.65 8.95 -3.68
CA GLU A 57 -5.14 7.62 -3.33
C GLU A 57 -4.51 7.62 -1.94
N LEU A 58 -3.61 8.57 -1.66
CA LEU A 58 -2.96 8.69 -0.35
C LEU A 58 -3.96 8.97 0.79
N LYS A 59 -5.04 9.73 0.54
CA LYS A 59 -6.10 9.92 1.55
C LYS A 59 -6.74 8.59 1.94
N LYS A 60 -7.10 7.76 0.96
CA LYS A 60 -7.66 6.42 1.21
C LYS A 60 -6.65 5.54 1.93
N ASP A 61 -5.39 5.57 1.51
CA ASP A 61 -4.33 4.79 2.12
C ASP A 61 -4.13 5.18 3.59
N THR A 62 -4.15 6.47 3.94
CA THR A 62 -4.02 6.89 5.35
C THR A 62 -5.16 6.40 6.24
N ILE A 63 -6.38 6.28 5.72
CA ILE A 63 -7.53 5.74 6.44
C ILE A 63 -7.32 4.24 6.67
N GLN A 64 -7.03 3.49 5.60
CA GLN A 64 -6.79 2.05 5.68
C GLN A 64 -5.62 1.71 6.61
N LEU A 65 -4.50 2.43 6.52
CA LEU A 65 -3.34 2.23 7.40
C LEU A 65 -3.68 2.46 8.88
N ASN A 66 -4.55 3.43 9.15
CA ASN A 66 -5.03 3.71 10.50
C ASN A 66 -5.91 2.59 11.05
N ASP A 67 -6.87 2.15 10.24
CA ASP A 67 -7.83 1.13 10.64
C ASP A 67 -7.13 -0.22 10.81
N LEU A 68 -6.23 -0.57 9.89
CA LEU A 68 -5.41 -1.77 10.00
C LEU A 68 -4.49 -1.73 11.22
N SER A 69 -3.80 -0.61 11.47
CA SER A 69 -2.93 -0.49 12.66
C SER A 69 -3.72 -0.67 13.96
N ARG A 70 -4.96 -0.14 14.02
CA ARG A 70 -5.86 -0.33 15.16
C ARG A 70 -6.30 -1.79 15.28
N ASN A 71 -6.67 -2.42 14.16
CA ASN A 71 -7.14 -3.79 14.13
C ASN A 71 -6.03 -4.77 14.54
N LEU A 72 -4.81 -4.64 14.00
CA LEU A 72 -3.67 -5.48 14.37
C LEU A 72 -3.35 -5.41 15.87
N LYS A 73 -3.41 -4.21 16.46
CA LYS A 73 -3.24 -4.04 17.92
C LYS A 73 -4.37 -4.71 18.71
N TYR A 74 -5.60 -4.58 18.23
CA TYR A 74 -6.77 -5.20 18.84
C TYR A 74 -6.68 -6.74 18.80
N VAL A 75 -6.42 -7.32 17.62
CA VAL A 75 -6.24 -8.76 17.43
C VAL A 75 -5.07 -9.28 18.28
N SER A 76 -3.92 -8.61 18.24
CA SER A 76 -2.76 -8.96 19.07
C SER A 76 -3.11 -9.03 20.57
N HIS A 77 -3.89 -8.09 21.08
CA HIS A 77 -4.33 -8.11 22.47
C HIS A 77 -5.26 -9.30 22.77
N LYS A 78 -6.11 -9.70 21.81
CA LYS A 78 -6.96 -10.91 21.94
C LYS A 78 -6.12 -12.19 21.93
N LEU A 79 -5.11 -12.29 21.07
CA LEU A 79 -4.18 -13.42 21.03
C LEU A 79 -3.36 -13.52 22.33
N ASP A 80 -2.85 -12.40 22.85
CA ASP A 80 -2.17 -12.37 24.14
C ASP A 80 -3.08 -12.84 25.27
N THR A 81 -4.34 -12.41 25.27
CA THR A 81 -5.35 -12.86 26.25
C THR A 81 -5.58 -14.36 26.13
N PHE A 82 -5.78 -14.89 24.92
CA PHE A 82 -5.92 -16.33 24.69
C PHE A 82 -4.76 -17.13 25.29
N CYS A 83 -3.52 -16.74 24.98
CA CYS A 83 -2.32 -17.39 25.49
C CYS A 83 -2.22 -17.34 27.03
N LEU A 84 -2.66 -16.23 27.64
CA LEU A 84 -2.72 -16.12 29.11
C LEU A 84 -3.80 -17.02 29.71
N LEU A 85 -4.97 -17.16 29.08
CA LEU A 85 -6.03 -18.06 29.55
C LEU A 85 -5.62 -19.53 29.49
N VAL A 86 -4.84 -19.90 28.48
CA VAL A 86 -4.32 -21.28 28.33
C VAL A 86 -3.18 -21.57 29.30
N LYS A 87 -2.26 -20.62 29.53
CA LYS A 87 -1.08 -20.81 30.40
C LYS A 87 -1.32 -20.55 31.88
N GLY A 88 -2.26 -19.67 32.21
CA GLY A 88 -2.63 -19.41 33.59
C GLY A 88 -3.31 -20.65 34.15
N GLU A 89 -2.79 -21.18 35.27
CA GLU A 89 -3.46 -22.22 36.05
C GLU A 89 -4.95 -21.86 36.17
N TYR A 90 -5.82 -22.76 35.71
CA TYR A 90 -7.27 -22.59 35.60
C TYR A 90 -7.84 -21.77 36.75
N LYS A 91 -8.05 -20.47 36.53
CA LYS A 91 -8.69 -19.62 37.54
C LYS A 91 -10.18 -19.98 37.61
N PRO A 92 -10.81 -19.89 38.79
CA PRO A 92 -12.26 -20.05 38.91
C PRO A 92 -12.98 -19.06 37.99
N GLY A 93 -13.76 -19.56 37.03
CA GLY A 93 -14.51 -18.75 36.07
C GLY A 93 -14.02 -18.81 34.61
N LEU A 94 -12.92 -19.50 34.30
CA LEU A 94 -12.56 -19.81 32.92
C LEU A 94 -13.56 -20.81 32.33
N THR A 95 -14.19 -20.47 31.20
CA THR A 95 -15.09 -21.38 30.47
C THR A 95 -14.52 -21.72 29.11
N ASN A 96 -14.85 -22.91 28.60
CA ASN A 96 -14.39 -23.33 27.28
C ASN A 96 -14.88 -22.38 26.18
N GLY A 97 -16.05 -21.77 26.36
CA GLY A 97 -16.53 -20.74 25.43
C GLY A 97 -15.64 -19.49 25.36
N MET A 98 -14.93 -19.12 26.44
CA MET A 98 -13.91 -18.07 26.34
C MET A 98 -12.76 -18.52 25.43
N LEU A 99 -12.32 -19.78 25.52
CA LEU A 99 -11.27 -20.31 24.64
C LEU A 99 -11.70 -20.25 23.17
N TYR A 100 -12.93 -20.69 22.85
CA TYR A 100 -13.51 -20.58 21.50
C TYR A 100 -13.63 -19.13 21.01
N TYR A 101 -14.02 -18.19 21.89
CA TYR A 101 -14.13 -16.77 21.53
C TYR A 101 -12.78 -16.13 21.22
N TYR A 102 -11.78 -16.35 22.07
CA TYR A 102 -10.48 -15.72 21.87
C TYR A 102 -9.67 -16.39 20.76
N SER A 103 -9.89 -17.68 20.51
CA SER A 103 -9.24 -18.40 19.41
C SER A 103 -9.75 -17.96 18.02
N SER A 104 -10.96 -17.43 17.91
CA SER A 104 -11.52 -17.00 16.62
C SER A 104 -10.87 -15.75 16.04
N PHE A 105 -10.11 -15.00 16.83
CA PHE A 105 -9.35 -13.85 16.32
C PHE A 105 -8.13 -14.27 15.50
N VAL A 106 -7.78 -15.56 15.51
CA VAL A 106 -6.68 -16.11 14.71
C VAL A 106 -6.98 -16.08 13.23
N THR A 107 -8.23 -16.25 12.82
CA THR A 107 -8.62 -16.31 11.40
C THR A 107 -8.90 -14.93 10.78
N ASN A 108 -8.81 -13.86 11.58
CA ASN A 108 -9.09 -12.50 11.10
C ASN A 108 -7.80 -11.79 10.69
N VAL A 109 -7.36 -12.02 9.45
CA VAL A 109 -6.19 -11.34 8.89
C VAL A 109 -6.60 -10.34 7.82
N GLU A 110 -6.31 -9.08 8.10
CA GLU A 110 -6.41 -7.99 7.15
C GLU A 110 -5.01 -7.57 6.70
N TYR A 111 -4.88 -7.24 5.41
CA TYR A 111 -3.65 -6.75 4.82
C TYR A 111 -3.89 -5.38 4.20
N PHE A 112 -2.88 -4.51 4.27
CA PHE A 112 -2.92 -3.25 3.55
C PHE A 112 -2.65 -3.48 2.06
N SER A 113 -3.42 -2.82 1.20
CA SER A 113 -3.16 -2.76 -0.24
C SER A 113 -3.34 -1.32 -0.70
N SER A 114 -2.23 -0.66 -1.00
CA SER A 114 -2.26 0.70 -1.54
C SER A 114 -2.84 0.70 -2.95
N ASN A 115 -3.65 1.71 -3.26
CA ASN A 115 -4.01 1.98 -4.64
C ASN A 115 -2.83 2.67 -5.35
N ASN A 116 -1.79 1.91 -5.71
CA ASN A 116 -0.55 2.41 -6.31
C ASN A 116 -0.67 2.81 -7.79
N THR A 117 -1.88 2.89 -8.35
CA THR A 117 -2.11 3.10 -9.78
C THR A 117 -1.38 4.34 -10.32
N THR A 118 -1.46 5.48 -9.62
CA THR A 118 -0.78 6.70 -10.05
C THR A 118 0.74 6.57 -10.01
N ILE A 119 1.27 5.93 -8.96
CA ILE A 119 2.70 5.71 -8.78
C ILE A 119 3.25 4.78 -9.88
N GLU A 120 2.52 3.73 -10.24
CA GLU A 120 2.88 2.81 -11.32
C GLU A 120 2.85 3.49 -12.68
N GLN A 121 1.87 4.34 -12.94
CA GLN A 121 1.81 5.14 -14.16
C GLN A 121 2.99 6.11 -14.24
N LEU A 122 3.29 6.84 -13.15
CA LEU A 122 4.42 7.77 -13.10
C LEU A 122 5.76 7.06 -13.34
N ARG A 123 5.93 5.84 -12.82
CA ARG A 123 7.16 5.06 -13.02
C ARG A 123 7.26 4.50 -14.44
N SER A 124 6.21 3.84 -14.91
CA SER A 124 6.22 3.15 -16.21
C SER A 124 6.35 4.11 -17.39
N SER A 125 5.83 5.33 -17.26
CA SER A 125 5.92 6.38 -18.28
C SER A 125 7.18 7.25 -18.18
N GLY A 126 8.02 7.07 -17.16
CA GLY A 126 9.15 7.98 -16.89
C GLY A 126 8.74 9.38 -16.40
N ASN A 127 7.45 9.61 -16.16
CA ASN A 127 6.90 10.92 -15.78
C ASN A 127 7.23 11.32 -14.35
N LEU A 128 7.83 10.48 -13.52
CA LEU A 128 8.18 10.86 -12.14
C LEU A 128 9.01 12.16 -12.05
N ARG A 129 9.84 12.45 -13.06
CA ARG A 129 10.63 13.69 -13.16
C ARG A 129 9.75 14.96 -13.19
N ILE A 130 8.57 14.90 -13.81
CA ILE A 130 7.70 16.07 -13.98
C ILE A 130 7.03 16.50 -12.65
N MET A 131 7.07 15.63 -11.64
CA MET A 131 6.58 15.94 -10.28
C MET A 131 7.59 16.79 -9.48
N GLY A 132 8.79 17.02 -10.00
CA GLY A 132 9.86 17.73 -9.30
C GLY A 132 10.67 16.83 -8.35
N ASN A 133 11.98 17.09 -8.25
CA ASN A 133 12.95 16.17 -7.60
C ASN A 133 12.58 15.78 -6.16
N LYS A 134 12.11 16.74 -5.35
CA LYS A 134 11.78 16.49 -3.94
C LYS A 134 10.57 15.55 -3.82
N LEU A 135 9.49 15.85 -4.55
CA LEU A 135 8.27 15.05 -4.53
C LEU A 135 8.52 13.67 -5.16
N ALA A 136 9.24 13.60 -6.28
CA ALA A 136 9.67 12.37 -6.93
C ALA A 136 10.42 11.42 -5.97
N TYR A 137 11.37 11.96 -5.18
CA TYR A 137 12.09 11.18 -4.18
C TYR A 137 11.14 10.62 -3.11
N LYS A 138 10.23 11.45 -2.60
CA LYS A 138 9.27 11.04 -1.57
C LYS A 138 8.26 10.01 -2.07
N ILE A 139 7.78 10.14 -3.30
CA ILE A 139 6.93 9.13 -3.96
C ILE A 139 7.68 7.81 -4.05
N SER A 140 8.95 7.83 -4.48
CA SER A 140 9.79 6.63 -4.57
C SER A 140 10.04 5.98 -3.21
N GLU A 141 10.23 6.80 -2.16
CA GLU A 141 10.39 6.32 -0.79
C GLU A 141 9.13 5.62 -0.29
N TYR A 142 7.96 6.23 -0.46
CA TYR A 142 6.65 5.67 -0.09
C TYR A 142 6.39 4.34 -0.79
N ASP A 143 6.57 4.31 -2.10
CA ASP A 143 6.41 3.12 -2.94
C ASP A 143 7.38 1.98 -2.57
N ARG A 144 8.63 2.31 -2.23
CA ARG A 144 9.58 1.30 -1.73
C ARG A 144 9.10 0.68 -0.43
N GLN A 145 8.55 1.48 0.49
CA GLN A 145 8.01 0.99 1.76
C GLN A 145 6.75 0.14 1.54
N ASN A 146 5.86 0.53 0.61
CA ASN A 146 4.71 -0.29 0.20
C ASN A 146 5.15 -1.69 -0.26
N ARG A 147 6.09 -1.76 -1.21
CA ARG A 147 6.60 -3.06 -1.68
C ARG A 147 7.32 -3.88 -0.61
N GLN A 148 7.95 -3.23 0.36
CA GLN A 148 8.58 -3.93 1.48
C GLN A 148 7.51 -4.58 2.37
N LEU A 149 6.42 -3.87 2.63
CA LEU A 149 5.28 -4.39 3.41
C LEU A 149 4.60 -5.57 2.69
N GLU A 150 4.42 -5.51 1.37
CA GLU A 150 3.87 -6.63 0.58
C GLU A 150 4.71 -7.91 0.68
N LYS A 151 6.04 -7.77 0.73
CA LYS A 151 6.95 -8.90 0.95
C LYS A 151 6.78 -9.51 2.34
N GLU A 152 6.60 -8.67 3.35
CA GLU A 152 6.35 -9.13 4.73
C GLU A 152 5.04 -9.90 4.83
N TYR A 153 3.97 -9.45 4.17
CA TYR A 153 2.70 -10.17 4.11
C TYR A 153 2.81 -11.54 3.45
N SER A 154 3.68 -11.67 2.44
CA SER A 154 3.93 -12.96 1.79
C SER A 154 4.55 -13.98 2.75
N LEU A 155 5.41 -13.53 3.67
CA LEU A 155 5.98 -14.38 4.73
C LEU A 155 4.91 -14.74 5.77
N SER A 156 4.12 -13.77 6.22
CA SER A 156 3.04 -14.00 7.20
C SER A 156 1.97 -14.98 6.72
N LYS A 157 1.74 -15.08 5.40
CA LYS A 157 0.80 -16.07 4.84
C LYS A 157 1.17 -17.51 5.19
N VAL A 158 2.47 -17.83 5.21
CA VAL A 158 2.96 -19.18 5.56
C VAL A 158 2.76 -19.48 7.06
N GLU A 159 2.98 -18.47 7.89
CA GLU A 159 2.78 -18.53 9.34
C GLU A 159 1.30 -18.71 9.67
N PHE A 160 0.44 -17.96 8.97
CA PHE A 160 -1.02 -18.07 9.07
C PHE A 160 -1.52 -19.48 8.78
N SER A 161 -1.09 -20.11 7.68
CA SER A 161 -1.52 -21.47 7.35
C SER A 161 -1.16 -22.50 8.44
N LYS A 162 -0.03 -22.31 9.14
CA LYS A 162 0.34 -23.19 10.27
C LYS A 162 -0.57 -22.96 11.48
N MET A 163 -0.88 -21.71 11.79
CA MET A 163 -1.79 -21.38 12.89
C MET A 163 -3.21 -21.89 12.61
N GLU A 164 -3.67 -21.79 11.37
CA GLU A 164 -4.98 -22.27 10.92
C GLU A 164 -5.09 -23.80 11.03
N ASP A 165 -4.08 -24.55 10.57
CA ASP A 165 -4.04 -26.01 10.73
C ASP A 165 -4.10 -26.44 12.21
N LEU A 166 -3.33 -25.77 13.07
CA LEU A 166 -3.38 -26.01 14.51
C LEU A 166 -4.74 -25.61 15.11
N HIS A 167 -5.33 -24.51 14.65
CA HIS A 167 -6.64 -24.06 15.10
C HIS A 167 -7.70 -25.12 14.83
N PHE A 168 -7.75 -25.69 13.62
CA PHE A 168 -8.73 -26.73 13.25
C PHE A 168 -8.51 -28.06 13.96
N LYS A 169 -7.28 -28.36 14.41
CA LYS A 169 -7.01 -29.55 15.23
C LYS A 169 -7.47 -29.38 16.67
N VAL A 170 -7.48 -28.15 17.19
CA VAL A 170 -7.82 -27.84 18.58
C VAL A 170 -9.30 -27.49 18.75
N PHE A 171 -9.89 -26.74 17.82
CA PHE A 171 -11.25 -26.19 17.94
C PHE A 171 -12.19 -26.68 16.85
N ASP A 172 -13.46 -26.93 17.23
CA ASP A 172 -14.53 -27.21 16.29
C ASP A 172 -15.04 -25.94 15.63
N MET A 173 -14.83 -25.81 14.31
CA MET A 173 -15.27 -24.65 13.55
C MET A 173 -16.80 -24.50 13.48
N TYR A 174 -17.58 -25.58 13.52
CA TYR A 174 -19.04 -25.48 13.56
C TYR A 174 -19.52 -24.87 14.88
N ILE A 175 -18.83 -25.18 15.99
CA ILE A 175 -19.09 -24.54 17.28
C ILE A 175 -18.69 -23.06 17.20
N SER A 176 -17.49 -22.76 16.68
CA SER A 176 -17.04 -21.37 16.50
C SER A 176 -18.03 -20.53 15.67
N GLU A 177 -18.47 -21.04 14.53
CA GLU A 177 -19.42 -20.36 13.64
C GLU A 177 -20.78 -20.17 14.31
N LYS A 178 -21.35 -21.22 14.93
CA LYS A 178 -22.62 -21.13 15.66
C LYS A 178 -22.57 -20.10 16.79
N MET A 179 -21.41 -19.91 17.38
CA MET A 179 -21.17 -19.02 18.52
C MET A 179 -20.96 -17.56 18.10
N LEU A 180 -20.29 -17.36 16.97
CA LEU A 180 -19.82 -16.06 16.52
C LEU A 180 -20.60 -15.51 15.33
N GLY A 181 -21.49 -16.32 14.72
CA GLY A 181 -22.28 -15.99 13.53
C GLY A 181 -22.69 -14.52 13.44
N GLY A 182 -21.98 -13.80 12.58
CA GLY A 182 -21.99 -12.34 12.47
C GLY A 182 -20.62 -11.71 12.77
N PRO A 183 -20.48 -10.37 12.67
CA PRO A 183 -19.25 -9.68 13.03
C PRO A 183 -18.92 -9.87 14.52
N ILE A 184 -17.64 -10.09 14.84
CA ILE A 184 -17.14 -10.36 16.21
C ILE A 184 -17.12 -9.04 17.02
N VAL A 185 -18.29 -8.56 17.43
CA VAL A 185 -18.40 -7.24 18.06
C VAL A 185 -18.32 -7.32 19.60
N LYS A 186 -18.84 -8.39 20.23
CA LYS A 186 -18.74 -8.66 21.68
C LYS A 186 -18.93 -10.15 22.00
N PRO A 187 -18.35 -10.69 23.09
CA PRO A 187 -18.74 -12.01 23.58
C PRO A 187 -20.21 -11.95 24.00
N ARG A 188 -21.07 -12.79 23.40
CA ARG A 188 -22.47 -12.92 23.82
C ARG A 188 -22.52 -13.69 25.13
N ASP A 189 -23.46 -13.40 26.04
CA ASP A 189 -23.59 -14.15 27.31
C ASP A 189 -23.76 -15.67 27.11
N SER A 190 -24.30 -16.07 25.95
CA SER A 190 -24.39 -17.47 25.51
C SER A 190 -23.02 -18.13 25.33
N VAL A 191 -22.00 -17.35 24.94
CA VAL A 191 -20.62 -17.82 24.74
C VAL A 191 -20.02 -18.26 26.06
N LEU A 192 -20.23 -17.47 27.12
CA LEU A 192 -19.65 -17.73 28.43
C LEU A 192 -20.26 -18.96 29.13
N ARG A 193 -21.44 -19.41 28.70
CA ARG A 193 -22.16 -20.57 29.29
C ARG A 193 -21.82 -21.90 28.63
N LEU A 194 -20.98 -21.93 27.60
CA LEU A 194 -20.57 -23.18 26.97
C LEU A 194 -19.65 -24.02 27.86
N THR A 195 -19.95 -25.31 27.90
CA THR A 195 -19.15 -26.35 28.55
C THR A 195 -18.37 -27.22 27.55
N ASN A 196 -18.64 -27.11 26.24
CA ASN A 196 -17.96 -27.91 25.20
C ASN A 196 -16.44 -27.77 25.26
N ILE A 197 -15.73 -28.89 25.44
CA ILE A 197 -14.27 -28.94 25.51
C ILE A 197 -13.70 -28.77 24.09
N PRO A 198 -12.51 -28.15 23.91
CA PRO A 198 -11.76 -28.23 22.65
C PRO A 198 -11.67 -29.68 22.14
N ILE A 199 -11.68 -29.88 20.82
CA ILE A 199 -11.65 -31.21 20.17
C ILE A 199 -10.43 -32.01 20.64
N ASN A 200 -9.28 -31.35 20.71
CA ASN A 200 -8.05 -31.92 21.21
C ASN A 200 -7.42 -30.98 22.25
N ASN A 201 -7.33 -31.46 23.49
CA ASN A 201 -6.74 -30.74 24.61
C ASN A 201 -5.43 -31.38 25.09
N GLU A 202 -4.74 -32.14 24.22
CA GLU A 202 -3.42 -32.65 24.54
C GLU A 202 -2.46 -31.48 24.82
N PRO A 203 -1.77 -31.47 25.98
CA PRO A 203 -0.92 -30.36 26.37
C PRO A 203 0.14 -29.99 25.32
N GLY A 204 0.64 -30.98 24.58
CA GLY A 204 1.62 -30.77 23.50
C GLY A 204 1.07 -29.93 22.34
N LEU A 205 -0.15 -30.23 21.87
CA LEU A 205 -0.76 -29.53 20.74
C LEU A 205 -1.16 -28.10 21.12
N MET A 206 -1.75 -27.92 22.29
CA MET A 206 -2.13 -26.59 22.80
C MET A 206 -0.90 -25.69 23.06
N ASN A 207 0.21 -26.27 23.54
CA ASN A 207 1.47 -25.55 23.69
C ASN A 207 2.06 -25.11 22.34
N GLN A 208 2.02 -25.96 21.32
CA GLN A 208 2.45 -25.59 19.97
C GLN A 208 1.60 -24.45 19.41
N TYR A 209 0.28 -24.57 19.53
CA TYR A 209 -0.66 -23.56 19.07
C TYR A 209 -0.44 -22.20 19.74
N THR A 210 -0.43 -22.15 21.08
CA THR A 210 -0.16 -20.90 21.81
C THR A 210 1.24 -20.34 21.58
N GLY A 211 2.23 -21.18 21.27
CA GLY A 211 3.56 -20.75 20.85
C GLY A 211 3.52 -19.92 19.56
N TRP A 212 2.85 -20.44 18.52
CA TRP A 212 2.67 -19.71 17.26
C TRP A 212 1.84 -18.43 17.43
N LEU A 213 0.74 -18.48 18.19
CA LEU A 213 -0.07 -17.29 18.44
C LEU A 213 0.69 -16.20 19.18
N LYS A 214 1.57 -16.58 20.12
CA LYS A 214 2.38 -15.61 20.84
C LYS A 214 3.43 -14.96 19.93
N PHE A 215 4.01 -15.75 19.03
CA PHE A 215 4.91 -15.24 18.01
C PHE A 215 4.18 -14.23 17.10
N GLU A 216 3.02 -14.61 16.55
CA GLU A 216 2.22 -13.77 15.66
C GLU A 216 1.76 -12.46 16.32
N SER A 217 1.31 -12.54 17.58
CA SER A 217 0.97 -11.34 18.38
C SER A 217 2.14 -10.35 18.44
N GLY A 218 3.39 -10.85 18.51
CA GLY A 218 4.59 -10.03 18.44
C GLY A 218 4.77 -9.37 17.07
N ILE A 219 4.57 -10.13 15.99
CA ILE A 219 4.63 -9.64 14.61
C ILE A 219 3.60 -8.55 14.36
N TYR A 220 2.34 -8.72 14.79
CA TYR A 220 1.29 -7.70 14.61
C TYR A 220 1.60 -6.39 15.34
N LYS A 221 2.12 -6.44 16.56
CA LYS A 221 2.57 -5.23 17.28
C LYS A 221 3.69 -4.54 16.52
N TYR A 222 4.69 -5.32 16.08
CA TYR A 222 5.83 -4.80 15.34
C TYR A 222 5.39 -4.16 14.01
N GLN A 223 4.55 -4.83 13.22
CA GLN A 223 4.00 -4.30 11.97
C GLN A 223 3.18 -3.02 12.19
N ALA A 224 2.30 -3.01 13.20
CA ALA A 224 1.45 -1.87 13.51
C ALA A 224 2.25 -0.62 13.91
N ASP A 225 3.32 -0.78 14.70
CA ASP A 225 4.12 0.33 15.21
C ASP A 225 5.25 0.76 14.26
N ARG A 226 5.93 -0.18 13.61
CA ARG A 226 7.11 0.10 12.78
C ARG A 226 6.76 0.32 11.31
N HIS A 227 6.03 -0.60 10.69
CA HIS A 227 5.79 -0.54 9.25
C HIS A 227 4.62 0.38 8.91
N LEU A 228 3.43 0.10 9.43
CA LEU A 228 2.23 0.88 9.14
C LEU A 228 2.36 2.33 9.64
N GLY A 229 2.95 2.53 10.82
CA GLY A 229 3.20 3.85 11.38
C GLY A 229 4.14 4.71 10.51
N GLN A 230 5.24 4.13 10.03
CA GLN A 230 6.18 4.85 9.15
C GLN A 230 5.56 5.14 7.79
N LEU A 231 4.87 4.16 7.20
CA LEU A 231 4.23 4.31 5.90
C LEU A 231 3.14 5.38 5.93
N LYS A 232 2.33 5.41 7.00
CA LYS A 232 1.33 6.47 7.23
C LYS A 232 1.98 7.84 7.37
N LYS A 233 3.11 7.95 8.08
CA LYS A 233 3.83 9.22 8.23
C LYS A 233 4.30 9.74 6.87
N LEU A 234 4.84 8.87 6.02
CA LEU A 234 5.25 9.22 4.65
C LEU A 234 4.05 9.66 3.80
N ALA A 235 2.92 8.96 3.88
CA ALA A 235 1.70 9.34 3.18
C ALA A 235 1.20 10.73 3.60
N ILE A 236 1.19 11.04 4.91
CA ILE A 236 0.81 12.37 5.42
C ILE A 236 1.79 13.46 4.96
N GLU A 237 3.09 13.17 4.92
CA GLU A 237 4.09 14.11 4.40
C GLU A 237 3.84 14.39 2.91
N LEU A 238 3.60 13.36 2.10
CA LEU A 238 3.24 13.50 0.70
C LEU A 238 1.96 14.30 0.49
N LEU A 239 0.89 14.02 1.26
CA LEU A 239 -0.35 14.81 1.23
C LEU A 239 -0.08 16.29 1.52
N THR A 240 0.78 16.58 2.49
CA THR A 240 1.14 17.96 2.85
C THR A 240 1.90 18.67 1.72
N ILE A 241 2.84 17.97 1.08
CA ILE A 241 3.60 18.50 -0.06
C ILE A 241 2.67 18.76 -1.25
N LEU A 242 1.85 17.77 -1.62
CA LEU A 242 0.89 17.87 -2.73
C LEU A 242 -0.11 19.00 -2.50
N LYS A 243 -0.64 19.14 -1.28
CA LYS A 243 -1.54 20.23 -0.91
C LYS A 243 -0.89 21.60 -1.11
N LYS A 244 0.37 21.75 -0.70
CA LYS A 244 1.11 23.01 -0.81
C LYS A 244 1.51 23.34 -2.26
N GLU A 245 2.06 22.38 -2.99
CA GLU A 245 2.65 22.60 -4.32
C GLU A 245 1.59 22.67 -5.43
N TYR A 246 0.45 21.99 -5.25
CA TYR A 246 -0.59 21.91 -6.28
C TYR A 246 -1.95 22.48 -5.83
N HIS A 247 -2.02 23.13 -4.66
CA HIS A 247 -3.23 23.80 -4.15
C HIS A 247 -4.46 22.88 -4.03
N MET A 248 -4.25 21.64 -3.57
CA MET A 248 -5.32 20.66 -3.36
C MET A 248 -6.18 21.01 -2.13
N GLU A 249 -7.45 20.62 -2.13
CA GLU A 249 -8.38 20.84 -1.00
C GLU A 249 -8.42 19.67 -0.01
#